data_AF-A0A8J6TG03-F1
#
_entry.id   AF-A0A8J6TG03-F1
#
_cell.length_a   1.000
_cell.length_b   1.000
_cell.length_c   1.000
_cell.angle_alpha   90.00
_cell.angle_beta   90.00
_cell.angle_gamma   90.00
#
_symmetry.space_group_name_H-M   'P 1'
#
loop_
_entity.id
_entity.type
_entity.pdbx_description
1 polymer ?
#
loop_
_entity_poly.entity_id
_entity_poly.type
_entity_poly.pdbx_seq_one_letter_code
_entity_poly.pdbx_strand_id
1 'polypeptide(L)'
;MTKMPNYISTTNACKLCKPLGAALAFRGVEGAVSYLHGSQGCATYMRRYIISHYNEPVDIGSSSLSEKHAVYGGAANLKLGLKNDTNKYQTKMIGIATKCLTETIGDDVPMILKEY
;
A
#
# COMPACT_ATOMS: atom_id res chain seq x y z
N MET A 1 21.33 -17.79 19.68
CA MET A 1 22.22 -17.79 18.50
C MET A 1 21.36 -17.63 17.25
N THR A 2 21.21 -16.41 16.76
CA THR A 2 20.57 -16.12 15.48
C THR A 2 21.50 -16.61 14.37
N LYS A 3 21.07 -17.58 13.56
CA LYS A 3 21.81 -18.03 12.37
C LYS A 3 22.12 -16.80 11.50
N MET A 4 23.40 -16.53 11.28
CA MET A 4 23.79 -15.53 10.29
C MET A 4 23.20 -15.94 8.93
N PRO A 5 22.46 -15.06 8.23
CA PRO A 5 21.92 -15.40 6.94
C PRO A 5 23.08 -15.59 5.95
N ASN A 6 23.03 -16.69 5.18
CA ASN A 6 23.91 -16.84 4.03
C ASN A 6 23.62 -15.69 3.06
N TYR A 7 24.63 -14.90 2.70
CA TYR A 7 24.54 -13.82 1.70
C TYR A 7 24.48 -14.40 0.28
N ILE A 8 23.46 -15.21 0.02
CA ILE A 8 23.20 -15.84 -1.27
C ILE A 8 22.08 -15.08 -1.98
N SER A 9 22.20 -14.96 -3.31
CA SER A 9 21.12 -14.45 -4.14
C SER A 9 19.86 -15.29 -3.93
N THR A 10 18.71 -14.63 -3.83
CA THR A 10 17.42 -15.33 -3.73
C THR A 10 16.92 -15.64 -5.14
N THR A 11 16.72 -16.91 -5.44
CA THR A 11 16.14 -17.40 -6.71
C THR A 11 14.76 -17.98 -6.47
N ASN A 12 13.79 -17.71 -7.36
CA ASN A 12 12.43 -18.25 -7.30
C ASN A 12 11.78 -18.13 -5.90
N ALA A 13 11.74 -16.91 -5.37
CA ALA A 13 11.19 -16.67 -4.04
C ALA A 13 9.71 -17.11 -3.93
N CYS A 14 9.41 -18.04 -3.02
CA CYS A 14 8.03 -18.47 -2.71
C CYS A 14 7.41 -17.62 -1.59
N LYS A 15 7.62 -16.29 -1.62
CA LYS A 15 7.05 -15.35 -0.63
C LYS A 15 6.79 -14.01 -1.29
N LEU A 16 5.80 -13.29 -0.77
CA LEU A 16 5.38 -11.97 -1.25
C LEU A 16 5.46 -10.94 -0.12
N CYS A 17 5.43 -9.66 -0.47
CA CYS A 17 5.55 -8.58 0.50
C CYS A 17 4.24 -8.36 1.30
N LYS A 18 4.39 -7.87 2.54
CA LYS A 18 3.29 -7.62 3.49
C LYS A 18 2.07 -6.87 2.92
N PRO A 19 2.22 -5.74 2.20
CA PRO A 19 1.06 -4.97 1.73
C PRO A 19 0.15 -5.71 0.74
N LEU A 20 0.61 -6.78 0.08
CA LEU A 20 -0.26 -7.63 -0.74
C LEU A 20 -1.30 -8.34 0.13
N GLY A 21 -0.86 -8.91 1.26
CA GLY A 21 -1.76 -9.58 2.20
C GLY A 21 -2.73 -8.60 2.85
N ALA A 22 -2.27 -7.40 3.20
CA ALA A 22 -3.14 -6.35 3.72
C ALA A 22 -4.21 -5.94 2.71
N ALA A 23 -3.85 -5.76 1.43
CA ALA A 23 -4.80 -5.42 0.39
C ALA A 23 -5.90 -6.48 0.21
N LEU A 24 -5.52 -7.77 0.25
CA LEU A 24 -6.47 -8.86 0.18
C LEU A 24 -7.38 -8.91 1.41
N ALA A 25 -6.83 -8.69 2.61
CA ALA A 25 -7.61 -8.66 3.84
C ALA A 25 -8.65 -7.53 3.84
N PHE A 26 -8.28 -6.32 3.43
CA PHE A 26 -9.21 -5.19 3.34
C PHE A 26 -10.30 -5.42 2.29
N ARG A 27 -9.99 -6.09 1.17
CA ARG A 27 -10.99 -6.44 0.16
C ARG A 27 -12.07 -7.38 0.69
N GLY A 28 -11.78 -8.15 1.75
CA GLY A 28 -12.75 -9.00 2.42
C GLY A 28 -13.79 -8.27 3.27
N VAL A 29 -13.65 -6.95 3.48
CA VAL A 29 -14.59 -6.14 4.26
C VAL A 29 -15.58 -5.44 3.35
N GLU A 30 -16.88 -5.55 3.66
CA GLU A 30 -17.95 -4.97 2.84
C GLU A 30 -17.82 -3.45 2.74
N GLY A 31 -17.83 -2.92 1.50
CA GLY A 31 -17.73 -1.49 1.24
C GLY A 31 -16.37 -0.87 1.56
N ALA A 32 -15.34 -1.70 1.82
CA ALA A 32 -13.99 -1.25 2.03
C ALA A 32 -13.18 -1.16 0.72
N VAL A 33 -12.31 -0.17 0.65
CA VAL A 33 -11.29 -0.05 -0.41
C VAL A 33 -9.91 -0.16 0.22
N SER A 34 -9.05 -0.98 -0.38
CA SER A 34 -7.64 -1.07 0.00
C SER A 34 -6.89 0.15 -0.52
N TYR A 35 -6.16 0.83 0.35
CA TYR A 35 -5.35 1.99 0.03
C TYR A 35 -3.90 1.78 0.46
N LEU A 36 -2.98 1.86 -0.49
CA LEU A 36 -1.57 1.60 -0.21
C LEU A 36 -0.76 2.90 -0.23
N HIS A 37 -0.32 3.36 0.94
CA HIS A 37 0.51 4.56 1.08
C HIS A 37 1.93 4.31 0.55
N GLY A 38 2.34 5.07 -0.47
CA GLY A 38 3.67 5.03 -1.10
C GLY A 38 3.60 5.09 -2.63
N SER A 39 4.59 4.55 -3.34
CA SER A 39 4.68 4.67 -4.81
C SER A 39 3.57 3.91 -5.54
N GLN A 40 3.15 4.41 -6.69
CA GLN A 40 2.08 3.80 -7.50
C GLN A 40 2.42 2.37 -7.99
N GLY A 41 3.69 2.09 -8.25
CA GLY A 41 4.14 0.82 -8.84
C GLY A 41 3.74 -0.41 -8.01
N CYS A 42 3.87 -0.33 -6.68
CA CYS A 42 3.47 -1.42 -5.78
C CYS A 42 1.96 -1.70 -5.87
N ALA A 43 1.11 -0.67 -5.99
CA ALA A 43 -0.33 -0.85 -6.08
C ALA A 43 -0.73 -1.50 -7.40
N THR A 44 -0.12 -1.08 -8.52
CA THR A 44 -0.33 -1.71 -9.83
C THR A 44 0.10 -3.17 -9.82
N TYR A 45 1.26 -3.48 -9.23
CA TYR A 45 1.76 -4.86 -9.13
C TYR A 45 0.80 -5.74 -8.32
N MET A 46 0.40 -5.30 -7.12
CA MET A 46 -0.50 -6.08 -6.27
C MET A 46 -1.86 -6.28 -6.91
N ARG A 47 -2.41 -5.22 -7.54
CA ARG A 47 -3.66 -5.31 -8.28
C ARG A 47 -3.57 -6.39 -9.37
N ARG A 48 -2.55 -6.32 -10.22
CA ARG A 48 -2.35 -7.30 -11.30
C ARG A 48 -2.15 -8.72 -10.77
N TYR A 49 -1.39 -8.87 -9.68
CA TYR A 49 -1.14 -10.17 -9.06
C TYR A 49 -2.44 -10.82 -8.58
N ILE A 50 -3.28 -10.07 -7.86
CA ILE A 50 -4.57 -10.57 -7.35
C ILE A 50 -5.54 -10.86 -8.50
N ILE A 51 -5.67 -9.94 -9.48
CA ILE A 51 -6.53 -10.15 -10.66
C ILE A 51 -6.11 -11.42 -11.41
N SER A 52 -4.81 -11.67 -11.59
CA SER A 52 -4.34 -12.87 -12.30
C SER A 52 -4.63 -14.19 -11.58
N HIS A 53 -4.85 -14.15 -10.26
CA HIS A 53 -5.16 -15.33 -9.47
C HIS A 53 -6.67 -15.61 -9.43
N TYR A 54 -7.48 -14.57 -9.20
CA TYR A 54 -8.92 -14.71 -9.04
C TYR A 54 -9.73 -14.49 -10.32
N ASN A 55 -9.12 -13.95 -11.38
CA ASN A 55 -9.77 -13.53 -12.62
C ASN A 55 -10.91 -12.51 -12.43
N GLU A 56 -10.84 -11.71 -11.37
CA GLU A 56 -11.84 -10.70 -11.00
C GLU A 56 -11.17 -9.34 -10.78
N PRO A 57 -11.85 -8.22 -11.09
CA PRO A 57 -11.30 -6.88 -10.89
C PRO A 57 -11.13 -6.57 -9.39
N VAL A 58 -10.01 -5.90 -9.07
CA VAL A 58 -9.71 -5.47 -7.69
C VAL A 58 -9.27 -4.01 -7.69
N ASP A 59 -9.95 -3.20 -6.88
CA ASP A 59 -9.59 -1.79 -6.69
C ASP A 59 -8.58 -1.64 -5.56
N ILE A 60 -7.49 -0.92 -5.85
CA ILE A 60 -6.44 -0.60 -4.88
C ILE A 60 -6.01 0.86 -5.09
N GLY A 61 -6.28 1.72 -4.11
CA GLY A 61 -5.85 3.12 -4.07
C GLY A 61 -4.36 3.28 -3.74
N SER A 62 -3.80 4.45 -4.04
CA SER A 62 -2.39 4.76 -3.78
C SER A 62 -2.17 6.26 -3.66
N SER A 63 -1.38 6.67 -2.66
CA SER A 63 -0.93 8.07 -2.50
C SER A 63 0.08 8.51 -3.55
N SER A 64 0.64 7.58 -4.31
CA SER A 64 1.38 7.85 -5.55
C SER A 64 2.57 8.79 -5.34
N LEU A 65 3.41 8.45 -4.35
CA LEU A 65 4.64 9.19 -4.06
C LEU A 65 5.65 9.07 -5.23
N SER A 66 6.19 10.21 -5.63
CA SER A 66 7.39 10.39 -6.47
C SER A 66 8.62 10.81 -5.66
N GLU A 67 9.77 11.01 -6.32
CA GLU A 67 11.08 11.25 -5.69
C GLU A 67 11.09 12.45 -4.74
N LYS A 68 10.39 13.53 -5.06
CA LYS A 68 10.32 14.72 -4.19
C LYS A 68 9.78 14.41 -2.78
N HIS A 69 8.92 13.40 -2.64
CA HIS A 69 8.34 13.01 -1.36
C HIS A 69 9.32 12.22 -0.49
N ALA A 70 10.45 11.77 -1.06
CA ALA A 70 11.54 11.25 -0.24
C ALA A 70 12.20 12.35 0.60
N VAL A 71 12.08 13.63 0.19
CA VAL A 71 12.58 14.79 0.94
C VAL A 71 11.51 15.35 1.88
N TYR A 72 10.27 15.47 1.40
CA TYR A 72 9.20 16.21 2.10
C TYR A 72 8.17 15.32 2.81
N GLY A 73 8.29 14.01 2.71
CA GLY A 73 7.29 13.07 3.24
C GLY A 73 6.03 12.95 2.36
N GLY A 74 5.19 11.98 2.69
CA GLY A 74 3.99 11.62 1.93
C GLY A 74 2.67 12.18 2.47
N ALA A 75 2.69 13.02 3.51
CA ALA A 75 1.48 13.46 4.22
C ALA A 75 0.43 14.12 3.32
N ALA A 76 0.84 15.10 2.51
CA ALA A 76 -0.06 15.80 1.59
C ALA A 76 -0.71 14.84 0.58
N ASN A 77 0.07 13.89 0.08
CA ASN A 77 -0.39 12.87 -0.87
C ASN A 77 -1.39 11.91 -0.24
N LEU A 78 -1.15 11.49 1.01
CA LEU A 78 -2.08 10.63 1.73
C LEU A 78 -3.41 11.36 1.92
N LYS A 79 -3.41 12.57 2.48
CA LYS A 79 -4.64 13.35 2.73
C LYS A 79 -5.43 13.62 1.43
N LEU A 80 -4.73 14.03 0.36
CA LEU A 80 -5.37 14.29 -0.94
C LEU A 80 -5.94 13.00 -1.55
N GLY A 81 -5.19 11.91 -1.53
CA GLY A 81 -5.64 10.66 -2.13
C GLY A 81 -6.78 10.01 -1.34
N LEU A 82 -6.82 10.11 -0.01
CA LEU A 82 -7.97 9.70 0.80
C LEU A 82 -9.22 10.49 0.43
N LYS A 83 -9.11 11.82 0.31
CA LYS A 83 -10.23 12.67 -0.14
C LYS A 83 -10.72 12.25 -1.54
N ASN A 84 -9.81 11.98 -2.46
CA ASN A 84 -10.16 11.56 -3.82
C ASN A 84 -10.85 10.19 -3.83
N ASP A 85 -10.35 9.23 -3.07
CA ASP A 85 -10.92 7.88 -3.00
C ASP A 85 -12.30 7.90 -2.35
N THR A 86 -12.48 8.64 -1.25
CA THR A 86 -13.80 8.83 -0.63
C THR A 86 -14.80 9.42 -1.62
N ASN A 87 -14.42 10.47 -2.35
CA ASN A 87 -15.31 11.12 -3.30
C ASN A 87 -15.64 10.23 -4.52
N LYS A 88 -14.64 9.50 -5.03
CA LYS A 88 -14.79 8.72 -6.27
C LYS A 88 -15.50 7.39 -6.04
N TYR A 89 -15.17 6.70 -4.96
CA TYR A 89 -15.64 5.34 -4.68
C TYR A 89 -16.76 5.29 -3.65
N GLN A 90 -17.12 6.42 -3.02
CA GLN A 90 -18.18 6.50 -1.99
C GLN A 90 -18.01 5.40 -0.92
N THR A 91 -16.76 5.22 -0.48
CA THR A 91 -16.34 4.08 0.34
C THR A 91 -16.91 4.16 1.75
N LYS A 92 -17.32 3.03 2.33
CA LYS A 92 -17.71 2.94 3.75
C LYS A 92 -16.48 2.89 4.67
N MET A 93 -15.37 2.34 4.18
CA MET A 93 -14.11 2.19 4.91
C MET A 93 -12.93 2.27 3.94
N ILE A 94 -11.83 2.88 4.38
CA ILE A 94 -10.55 2.84 3.67
C ILE A 94 -9.53 2.09 4.53
N GLY A 95 -9.08 0.93 4.05
CA GLY A 95 -8.03 0.15 4.70
C GLY A 95 -6.65 0.61 4.24
N ILE A 96 -5.89 1.26 5.13
CA ILE A 96 -4.58 1.83 4.78
C ILE A 96 -3.46 0.86 5.15
N ALA A 97 -2.58 0.55 4.20
CA ALA A 97 -1.32 -0.14 4.45
C ALA A 97 -0.14 0.65 3.87
N THR A 98 0.99 0.60 4.56
CA THR A 98 2.23 1.27 4.16
C THR A 98 3.11 0.38 3.30
N LYS A 99 3.99 0.99 2.51
CA LYS A 99 4.95 0.30 1.64
C LYS A 99 6.38 0.56 2.12
N CYS A 100 7.32 -0.21 1.59
CA CYS A 100 8.74 -0.04 1.90
C CYS A 100 9.23 1.41 1.74
N LEU A 101 8.79 2.14 0.71
CA LEU A 101 9.18 3.55 0.54
C LEU A 101 8.78 4.42 1.74
N THR A 102 7.51 4.38 2.14
CA THR A 102 6.98 5.23 3.22
C THR A 102 7.48 4.80 4.59
N GLU A 103 7.69 3.49 4.77
CA GLU A 103 8.33 2.95 5.97
C GLU A 103 9.80 3.39 6.08
N THR A 104 10.53 3.42 4.96
CA THR A 104 11.95 3.84 4.94
C THR A 104 12.11 5.32 5.25
N ILE A 105 11.26 6.19 4.69
CA ILE A 105 11.31 7.63 4.97
C ILE A 105 10.69 7.99 6.33
N GLY A 106 9.98 7.06 6.97
CA GLY A 106 9.42 7.23 8.31
C GLY A 106 8.15 8.08 8.34
N ASP A 107 7.27 7.96 7.33
CA ASP A 107 5.97 8.63 7.36
C ASP A 107 5.13 8.14 8.55
N ASP A 108 4.85 9.03 9.52
CA ASP A 108 3.98 8.73 10.66
C ASP A 108 2.49 8.76 10.24
N VAL A 109 2.01 7.63 9.72
CA VAL A 109 0.62 7.50 9.27
C VAL A 109 -0.39 7.80 10.39
N PRO A 110 -0.26 7.28 11.63
CA PRO A 110 -1.17 7.65 12.71
C PRO A 110 -1.26 9.16 12.97
N MET A 111 -0.15 9.88 12.95
CA MET A 111 -0.14 11.35 13.08
C MET A 111 -0.82 12.02 11.89
N ILE A 112 -0.44 11.64 10.67
CA ILE A 112 -1.01 12.21 9.43
C ILE A 112 -2.53 12.06 9.40
N LEU A 113 -3.06 10.92 9.87
CA LEU A 113 -4.49 10.64 9.93
C LEU A 113 -5.22 11.41 11.04
N LYS A 114 -4.55 11.73 12.16
CA LYS A 114 -5.14 12.60 13.19
C LYS A 114 -5.30 14.05 12.74
N GLU A 115 -4.47 14.47 11.79
CA GLU A 115 -4.50 15.81 11.19
C GLU A 115 -5.34 15.89 9.89
N TYR A 116 -5.97 14.79 9.47
CA TYR A 116 -6.84 14.71 8.30
C TYR A 116 -8.28 14.97 8.70
#